data_AF-A0A2K9LU91-F1
#
_entry.id   AF-A0A2K9LU91-F1
#
_cell.length_a   1.000
_cell.length_b   1.000
_cell.length_c   1.000
_cell.angle_alpha   90.00
_cell.angle_beta   90.00
_cell.angle_gamma   90.00
#
_symmetry.space_group_name_H-M   'P 1'
#
loop_
_entity.id
_entity.type
_entity.pdbx_description
1 polymer ?
#
loop_
_entity_poly.entity_id
_entity_poly.type
_entity_poly.pdbx_seq_one_letter_code
_entity_poly.pdbx_strand_id
1 'polypeptide(L)'
;MKNKLFKITITLTILRLILFLTLTICSIIAVSNAIKINGELVLSKIITISICFVLVYLIFLTMNISLLINYVYGGIKNNKIMISLSILTINIEMLVATIKESEIRFKIKKIQKLTIFDLTAISILLCLYFVISYVTTFIPTTQFFYIELTFKYIPLFFGAFILTKTSSFILCFMAASLTILLPGVFFSFWQFFFDYWLTAFCIFISSFFAPNIKAKNWFIKMAIWFSFITIPMIIIYFSRVTSGVIFWLNPNKHEQWPQFEWSNTVGYSFIYNSVNTIFDYAMLMICIPLTCESLWVIKERYFINKEIPTE
;
A
#
# COMPACT_ATOMS: atom_id res chain seq x y z
N MET A 1 -10.61 29.37 -14.33
CA MET A 1 -10.49 28.72 -13.00
C MET A 1 -9.41 27.63 -12.98
N LYS A 2 -9.42 26.65 -13.89
CA LYS A 2 -8.42 25.56 -13.98
C LYS A 2 -6.95 26.02 -14.01
N ASN A 3 -6.59 27.00 -14.84
CA ASN A 3 -5.19 27.46 -14.93
C ASN A 3 -4.68 28.14 -13.65
N LYS A 4 -5.54 28.80 -12.88
CA LYS A 4 -5.15 29.43 -11.60
C LYS A 4 -4.95 28.39 -10.51
N LEU A 5 -5.88 27.43 -10.40
CA LEU A 5 -5.76 26.31 -9.47
C LEU A 5 -4.51 25.48 -9.76
N PHE A 6 -4.27 25.13 -11.03
CA PHE A 6 -3.08 24.38 -11.42
C PHE A 6 -1.76 25.06 -11.01
N LYS A 7 -1.64 26.37 -11.23
CA LYS A 7 -0.46 27.15 -10.79
C LYS A 7 -0.29 27.11 -9.27
N ILE A 8 -1.37 27.31 -8.51
CA ILE A 8 -1.35 27.26 -7.04
C ILE A 8 -0.92 25.86 -6.57
N THR A 9 -1.49 24.80 -7.14
CA THR A 9 -1.16 23.42 -6.81
C THR A 9 0.31 23.12 -7.07
N ILE A 10 0.87 23.55 -8.20
CA ILE A 10 2.30 23.35 -8.49
C ILE A 10 3.16 24.06 -7.45
N THR A 11 2.89 25.35 -7.17
CA THR A 11 3.69 26.12 -6.22
C THR A 11 3.65 25.50 -4.82
N LEU A 12 2.46 25.11 -4.34
CA LEU A 12 2.32 24.47 -3.04
C LEU A 12 2.93 23.05 -3.00
N THR A 13 2.84 22.30 -4.11
CA THR A 13 3.48 20.99 -4.22
C THR A 13 4.99 21.11 -4.12
N ILE A 14 5.61 22.07 -4.81
CA ILE A 14 7.06 22.33 -4.72
C ILE A 14 7.44 22.69 -3.28
N LEU A 15 6.68 23.57 -2.62
CA LEU A 15 6.92 23.94 -1.23
C LEU A 15 6.84 22.71 -0.29
N ARG A 16 5.83 21.85 -0.46
CA ARG A 16 5.69 20.61 0.32
C ARG A 16 6.85 19.65 0.08
N LEU A 17 7.29 19.49 -1.16
CA LEU A 17 8.42 18.63 -1.49
C LEU A 17 9.71 19.13 -0.83
N ILE A 18 9.93 20.46 -0.78
CA ILE A 18 11.07 21.05 -0.07
C ILE A 18 10.93 20.82 1.43
N LEU A 19 9.77 21.08 2.03
CA LEU A 19 9.54 20.86 3.47
C LEU A 19 9.72 19.39 3.84
N PHE A 20 9.19 18.47 3.06
CA PHE A 20 9.32 17.03 3.28
C PHE A 20 10.78 16.59 3.14
N LEU A 21 11.51 17.11 2.14
CA LEU A 21 12.95 16.87 2.00
C LEU A 21 13.71 17.33 3.25
N THR A 22 13.47 18.56 3.72
CA THR A 22 14.09 19.09 4.94
C THR A 22 13.79 18.20 6.15
N LEU A 23 12.53 17.77 6.32
CA LEU A 23 12.15 16.84 7.39
C LEU A 23 12.89 15.51 7.28
N THR A 24 13.00 14.93 6.09
CA THR A 24 13.75 13.67 5.89
C THR A 24 15.23 13.83 6.24
N ILE A 25 15.87 14.94 5.86
CA ILE A 25 17.28 15.22 6.22
C ILE A 25 17.42 15.37 7.73
N CYS A 26 16.53 16.13 8.38
CA CYS A 26 16.50 16.28 9.83
C CYS A 26 16.30 14.93 10.54
N SER A 27 15.42 14.06 10.02
CA SER A 27 15.20 12.72 10.56
C SER A 27 16.45 11.84 10.41
N ILE A 28 17.13 11.87 9.26
CA ILE A 28 18.40 11.14 9.08
C ILE A 28 19.44 11.59 10.10
N ILE A 29 19.60 12.90 10.31
CA ILE A 29 20.56 13.45 11.27
C ILE A 29 20.18 13.03 12.70
N ALA A 30 18.92 13.18 13.08
CA ALA A 30 18.43 12.83 14.41
C ALA A 30 18.63 11.35 14.72
N VAL A 31 18.27 10.47 13.79
CA VAL A 31 18.42 9.02 13.95
C VAL A 31 19.89 8.62 13.95
N SER A 32 20.73 9.19 13.08
CA SER A 32 22.16 8.89 13.03
C SER A 32 22.87 9.29 14.33
N ASN A 33 22.48 10.42 14.93
CA ASN A 33 23.04 10.87 16.21
C ASN A 33 22.64 9.95 17.39
N ALA A 34 21.45 9.35 17.34
CA ALA A 34 20.95 8.44 18.38
C ALA A 34 21.62 7.05 18.38
N ILE A 35 22.31 6.67 17.30
CA ILE A 35 22.92 5.35 17.10
C ILE A 35 24.41 5.33 17.46
N LYS A 36 24.94 6.41 18.07
CA LYS A 36 26.33 6.45 18.54
C LYS A 36 26.54 5.46 19.70
N ILE A 37 26.85 4.21 19.37
CA ILE A 37 27.35 3.20 20.30
C ILE A 37 28.85 3.46 20.46
N ASN A 38 29.30 3.81 21.66
CA ASN A 38 30.71 4.08 21.98
C ASN A 38 31.42 5.15 21.12
N GLY A 39 30.67 6.11 20.56
CA GLY A 39 31.24 7.23 19.80
C GLY A 39 31.62 6.92 18.35
N GLU A 40 31.59 5.66 17.91
CA GLU A 40 31.85 5.28 16.52
C GLU A 40 30.57 5.08 15.72
N LEU A 41 30.51 5.78 14.60
CA LEU A 41 29.42 5.72 13.64
C LEU A 41 29.70 4.56 12.68
N VAL A 42 28.99 3.43 12.87
CA VAL A 42 29.06 2.32 11.92
C VAL A 42 28.50 2.79 10.58
N LEU A 43 29.38 3.04 9.61
CA LEU A 43 29.07 3.65 8.31
C LEU A 43 27.93 2.92 7.57
N SER A 44 27.89 1.58 7.64
CA SER A 44 26.84 0.77 7.01
C SER A 44 25.44 1.07 7.55
N LYS A 45 25.31 1.42 8.83
CA LYS A 45 24.01 1.76 9.45
C LYS A 45 23.50 3.10 8.93
N ILE A 46 24.36 4.13 8.86
CA ILE A 46 24.01 5.46 8.32
C ILE A 46 23.57 5.35 6.86
N ILE A 47 24.31 4.58 6.06
CA ILE A 47 23.99 4.37 4.64
C ILE A 47 22.59 3.75 4.52
N THR A 48 22.30 2.71 5.31
CA THR A 48 20.99 2.03 5.29
C THR A 48 19.85 2.98 5.67
N ILE A 49 20.03 3.76 6.75
CA ILE A 49 19.07 4.77 7.20
C ILE A 49 18.81 5.80 6.10
N SER A 50 19.88 6.32 5.50
CA SER A 50 19.82 7.32 4.45
C SER A 50 19.05 6.79 3.24
N ILE A 51 19.34 5.55 2.81
CA ILE A 51 18.62 4.89 1.71
C ILE A 51 17.13 4.78 2.02
N CYS A 52 16.74 4.36 3.23
CA CYS A 52 15.33 4.23 3.61
C CYS A 52 14.59 5.57 3.54
N PHE A 53 15.15 6.62 4.14
CA PHE A 53 14.52 7.95 4.14
C PHE A 53 14.47 8.57 2.73
N VAL A 54 15.50 8.36 1.90
CA VAL A 54 15.48 8.77 0.48
C VAL A 54 14.39 8.04 -0.28
N LEU A 55 14.19 6.74 -0.06
CA LEU A 55 13.12 5.99 -0.72
C LEU A 55 11.73 6.47 -0.29
N VAL A 56 11.52 6.76 1.00
CA VAL A 56 10.27 7.38 1.48
C VAL A 56 10.03 8.73 0.79
N TYR A 57 11.07 9.55 0.65
CA TYR A 57 10.99 10.80 -0.10
C TYR A 57 10.61 10.59 -1.57
N LEU A 58 11.22 9.62 -2.24
CA LEU A 58 10.92 9.28 -3.63
C LEU A 58 9.48 8.78 -3.80
N ILE A 59 8.95 7.99 -2.86
CA ILE A 59 7.54 7.58 -2.87
C ILE A 59 6.62 8.82 -2.70
N PHE A 60 6.94 9.72 -1.77
CA PHE A 60 6.19 10.97 -1.60
C PHE A 60 6.22 11.86 -2.85
N LEU A 61 7.38 11.96 -3.51
CA LEU A 61 7.54 12.67 -4.78
C LEU A 61 6.69 12.05 -5.89
N THR A 62 6.77 10.73 -6.07
CA THR A 62 6.00 10.02 -7.11
C THR A 62 4.49 10.08 -6.86
N MET A 63 4.03 10.07 -5.60
CA MET A 63 2.63 10.32 -5.26
C MET A 63 2.16 11.72 -5.70
N ASN A 64 2.97 12.76 -5.46
CA ASN A 64 2.66 14.12 -5.90
C ASN A 64 2.63 14.24 -7.43
N ILE A 65 3.58 13.61 -8.12
CA ILE A 65 3.58 13.55 -9.59
C ILE A 65 2.33 12.82 -10.10
N SER A 66 1.97 11.68 -9.50
CA SER A 66 0.78 10.91 -9.86
C SER A 66 -0.51 11.72 -9.68
N LEU A 67 -0.62 12.50 -8.60
CA LEU A 67 -1.74 13.41 -8.37
C LEU A 67 -1.84 14.47 -9.49
N LEU A 68 -0.71 15.11 -9.83
CA LEU A 68 -0.67 16.12 -10.88
C LEU A 68 -1.03 15.54 -12.25
N ILE A 69 -0.52 14.35 -12.59
CA ILE A 69 -0.87 13.64 -13.83
C ILE A 69 -2.37 13.32 -13.86
N ASN A 70 -2.94 12.80 -12.78
CA ASN A 70 -4.36 12.52 -12.70
C ASN A 70 -5.21 13.79 -12.85
N TYR A 71 -4.76 14.92 -12.28
CA TYR A 71 -5.45 16.19 -12.43
C TYR A 71 -5.41 16.74 -13.87
N VAL A 72 -4.23 16.73 -14.50
CA VAL A 72 -4.02 17.29 -15.85
C VAL A 72 -4.72 16.44 -16.91
N TYR A 73 -4.54 15.12 -16.86
CA TYR A 73 -4.99 14.23 -17.93
C TYR A 73 -6.29 13.49 -17.61
N GLY A 74 -6.52 13.13 -16.35
CA GLY A 74 -7.75 12.45 -15.92
C GLY A 74 -8.90 13.40 -15.58
N GLY A 75 -8.58 14.65 -15.23
CA GLY A 75 -9.54 15.63 -14.73
C GLY A 75 -10.24 15.19 -13.44
N ILE A 76 -11.28 15.92 -13.04
CA ILE A 76 -12.07 15.67 -11.81
C ILE A 76 -13.15 14.60 -12.07
N LYS A 77 -12.83 13.59 -12.87
CA LYS A 77 -13.65 12.38 -13.02
C LYS A 77 -13.11 11.23 -12.17
N ASN A 78 -11.81 11.21 -11.90
CA ASN A 78 -11.15 10.24 -11.03
C ASN A 78 -11.15 10.69 -9.55
N ASN A 79 -12.29 11.14 -9.04
CA ASN A 79 -12.37 11.85 -7.75
C ASN A 79 -11.86 11.04 -6.57
N LYS A 80 -12.00 9.72 -6.60
CA LYS A 80 -11.50 8.85 -5.53
C LYS A 80 -9.99 8.85 -5.46
N ILE A 81 -9.32 8.65 -6.59
CA ILE A 81 -7.85 8.69 -6.69
C ILE A 81 -7.36 10.09 -6.26
N MET A 82 -8.01 11.13 -6.78
CA MET A 82 -7.68 12.51 -6.45
C MET A 82 -7.81 12.80 -4.96
N ILE A 83 -8.92 12.39 -4.32
CA ILE A 83 -9.13 12.57 -2.88
C ILE A 83 -8.09 11.79 -2.08
N SER A 84 -7.90 10.51 -2.37
CA SER A 84 -6.97 9.66 -1.62
C SER A 84 -5.52 10.12 -1.74
N LEU A 85 -5.05 10.41 -2.95
CA LEU A 85 -3.71 10.96 -3.14
C LEU A 85 -3.59 12.34 -2.49
N SER A 86 -4.61 13.21 -2.57
CA SER A 86 -4.55 14.53 -1.93
C SER A 86 -4.45 14.44 -0.40
N ILE A 87 -5.10 13.46 0.22
CA ILE A 87 -4.97 13.22 1.66
C ILE A 87 -3.55 12.72 1.98
N LEU A 88 -3.06 11.73 1.24
CA LEU A 88 -1.73 11.14 1.47
C LEU A 88 -0.60 12.14 1.24
N THR A 89 -0.74 13.06 0.28
CA THR A 89 0.27 14.08 -0.03
C THR A 89 0.03 15.42 0.66
N ILE A 90 -1.04 15.54 1.46
CA ILE A 90 -1.41 16.78 2.18
C ILE A 90 -1.67 17.95 1.19
N ASN A 91 -2.25 17.65 0.03
CA ASN A 91 -2.60 18.62 -1.01
C ASN A 91 -4.04 19.14 -0.79
N ILE A 92 -4.20 19.99 0.23
CA ILE A 92 -5.50 20.51 0.70
C ILE A 92 -6.27 21.26 -0.40
N GLU A 93 -5.60 22.06 -1.22
CA GLU A 93 -6.18 22.79 -2.35
C GLU A 93 -6.80 21.84 -3.38
N MET A 94 -6.13 20.72 -3.66
CA MET A 94 -6.63 19.71 -4.58
C MET A 94 -7.78 18.92 -3.98
N LEU A 95 -7.72 18.64 -2.68
CA LEU A 95 -8.82 18.03 -1.95
C LEU A 95 -10.07 18.89 -2.00
N VAL A 96 -9.96 20.18 -1.65
CA VAL A 96 -11.09 21.14 -1.65
C VAL A 96 -11.65 21.33 -3.05
N ALA A 97 -10.79 21.51 -4.05
CA ALA A 97 -11.22 21.65 -5.44
C ALA A 97 -11.95 20.40 -5.94
N THR A 98 -11.42 19.21 -5.63
CA THR A 98 -12.04 17.94 -6.00
C THR A 98 -13.39 17.81 -5.33
N ILE A 99 -13.50 18.05 -4.01
CA ILE A 99 -14.77 17.96 -3.28
C ILE A 99 -15.80 18.95 -3.81
N LYS A 100 -15.40 20.20 -4.09
CA LYS A 100 -16.30 21.27 -4.56
C LYS A 100 -16.85 20.98 -5.96
N GLU A 101 -16.02 20.47 -6.86
CA GLU A 101 -16.42 20.15 -8.24
C GLU A 101 -17.06 18.77 -8.36
N SER A 102 -16.77 17.86 -7.43
CA SER A 102 -17.47 16.59 -7.36
C SER A 102 -18.82 16.80 -6.69
N GLU A 103 -19.91 16.56 -7.42
CA GLU A 103 -21.18 16.24 -6.76
C GLU A 103 -21.00 14.90 -6.03
N ILE A 104 -20.42 14.89 -4.83
CA ILE A 104 -20.31 13.70 -3.98
C ILE A 104 -21.72 13.39 -3.47
N ARG A 105 -22.55 12.86 -4.37
CA ARG A 105 -23.76 12.18 -3.97
C ARG A 105 -23.29 10.83 -3.45
N PHE A 106 -23.24 10.68 -2.13
CA PHE A 106 -23.17 9.39 -1.47
C PHE A 106 -24.45 8.61 -1.79
N LYS A 107 -24.59 8.16 -3.05
CA LYS A 107 -25.58 7.17 -3.42
C LYS A 107 -25.06 5.87 -2.82
N ILE A 108 -25.69 5.45 -1.73
CA ILE A 108 -25.59 4.08 -1.23
C ILE A 108 -26.07 3.21 -2.39
N LYS A 109 -25.11 2.70 -3.19
CA LYS A 109 -25.45 1.74 -4.23
C LYS A 109 -25.95 0.50 -3.51
N LYS A 110 -27.06 -0.07 -4.00
CA LYS A 110 -27.55 -1.37 -3.50
C LYS A 110 -26.39 -2.35 -3.52
N ILE A 111 -26.22 -3.08 -2.42
CA ILE A 111 -25.24 -4.17 -2.31
C ILE A 111 -25.52 -5.13 -3.47
N GLN A 112 -24.51 -5.38 -4.28
CA GLN A 112 -24.63 -6.28 -5.42
C GLN A 112 -24.81 -7.70 -4.88
N LYS A 113 -25.83 -8.41 -5.38
CA LYS A 113 -26.05 -9.81 -5.01
C LYS A 113 -24.85 -10.66 -5.44
N LEU A 114 -24.34 -11.47 -4.52
CA LEU A 114 -23.27 -12.43 -4.81
C LEU A 114 -23.81 -13.53 -5.72
N THR A 115 -23.14 -13.77 -6.83
CA THR A 115 -23.43 -14.91 -7.69
C THR A 115 -22.60 -16.13 -7.29
N ILE A 116 -23.04 -17.32 -7.67
CA ILE A 116 -22.26 -18.56 -7.49
C ILE A 116 -20.88 -18.41 -8.12
N PHE A 117 -20.79 -17.76 -9.28
CA PHE A 117 -19.52 -17.50 -9.95
C PHE A 117 -18.58 -16.61 -9.11
N ASP A 118 -19.11 -15.58 -8.45
CA ASP A 118 -18.30 -14.71 -7.58
C ASP A 118 -17.77 -15.50 -6.38
N LEU A 119 -18.61 -16.36 -5.78
CA LEU A 119 -18.18 -17.27 -4.70
C LEU A 119 -17.08 -18.22 -5.16
N THR A 120 -17.22 -18.84 -6.33
CA THR A 120 -16.17 -19.74 -6.87
C THR A 120 -14.87 -19.00 -7.14
N ALA A 121 -14.92 -17.78 -7.66
CA ALA A 121 -13.73 -16.97 -7.90
C ALA A 121 -13.06 -16.57 -6.58
N ILE A 122 -13.84 -16.18 -5.57
CA ILE A 122 -13.34 -15.91 -4.21
C ILE A 122 -12.64 -17.17 -3.67
N SER A 123 -13.25 -18.34 -3.76
CA SER A 123 -12.66 -19.59 -3.27
C SER A 123 -11.33 -19.94 -3.97
N ILE A 124 -11.26 -19.78 -5.28
CA ILE A 124 -10.02 -20.05 -6.05
C ILE A 124 -8.92 -19.07 -5.65
N LEU A 125 -9.22 -17.76 -5.57
CA LEU A 125 -8.24 -16.75 -5.20
C LEU A 125 -7.77 -16.91 -3.74
N LEU A 126 -8.68 -17.28 -2.85
CA LEU A 126 -8.38 -17.58 -1.46
C LEU A 126 -7.48 -18.82 -1.36
N CYS A 127 -7.75 -19.87 -2.14
CA CYS A 127 -6.89 -21.05 -2.22
C CYS A 127 -5.48 -20.68 -2.71
N LEU A 128 -5.37 -19.89 -3.78
CA LEU A 128 -4.08 -19.40 -4.27
C LEU A 128 -3.33 -18.57 -3.22
N TYR A 129 -4.03 -17.70 -2.49
CA TYR A 129 -3.44 -16.95 -1.37
C TYR A 129 -2.84 -17.90 -0.32
N PHE A 130 -3.57 -18.94 0.09
CA PHE A 130 -3.08 -19.90 1.09
C PHE A 130 -1.94 -20.76 0.58
N VAL A 131 -2.02 -21.27 -0.65
CA VAL A 131 -0.96 -22.07 -1.25
C VAL A 131 0.33 -21.26 -1.36
N ILE A 132 0.26 -20.03 -1.88
CA ILE A 132 1.43 -19.17 -1.97
C ILE A 132 1.96 -18.83 -0.57
N SER A 133 1.07 -18.49 0.38
CA SER A 133 1.48 -18.20 1.77
C SER A 133 2.23 -19.38 2.39
N TYR A 134 1.71 -20.59 2.22
CA TYR A 134 2.32 -21.80 2.74
C TYR A 134 3.66 -22.09 2.06
N VAL A 135 3.78 -21.91 0.74
CA VAL A 135 5.06 -22.06 0.04
C VAL A 135 6.07 -21.01 0.52
N THR A 136 5.65 -19.76 0.71
CA THR A 136 6.54 -18.69 1.16
C THR A 136 7.08 -18.93 2.57
N THR A 137 6.38 -19.68 3.44
CA THR A 137 6.94 -20.04 4.75
C THR A 137 8.16 -20.95 4.69
N PHE A 138 8.40 -21.64 3.57
CA PHE A 138 9.59 -22.47 3.37
C PHE A 138 10.78 -21.71 2.77
N ILE A 139 10.59 -20.47 2.30
CA ILE A 139 11.67 -19.66 1.78
C ILE A 139 12.40 -19.04 2.98
N PRO A 140 13.68 -19.39 3.23
CA PRO A 140 14.39 -18.85 4.38
C PRO A 140 14.50 -17.33 4.22
N THR A 141 14.04 -16.61 5.24
CA THR A 141 14.21 -15.16 5.29
C THR A 141 15.70 -14.86 5.36
N THR A 142 16.18 -13.97 4.47
CA THR A 142 17.61 -13.66 4.41
C THR A 142 18.06 -13.08 5.74
N GLN A 143 19.05 -13.71 6.38
CA GLN A 143 19.51 -13.43 7.74
C GLN A 143 19.96 -11.97 7.99
N PHE A 144 20.22 -11.19 6.94
CA PHE A 144 20.68 -9.80 7.05
C PHE A 144 19.55 -8.77 7.27
N PHE A 145 18.31 -9.05 6.85
CA PHE A 145 17.20 -8.10 6.93
C PHE A 145 15.84 -8.74 7.22
N TYR A 146 15.76 -10.08 7.31
CA TYR A 146 14.51 -10.82 7.39
C TYR A 146 13.47 -10.33 6.37
N ILE A 147 13.91 -10.12 5.12
CA ILE A 147 13.03 -9.72 4.03
C ILE A 147 12.17 -10.92 3.66
N GLU A 148 10.89 -10.88 4.07
CA GLU A 148 9.86 -11.79 3.59
C GLU A 148 9.20 -11.15 2.36
N LEU A 149 9.45 -11.70 1.17
CA LEU A 149 8.76 -11.26 -0.04
C LEU A 149 7.31 -11.75 -0.03
N THR A 150 6.36 -10.84 0.03
CA THR A 150 4.94 -11.14 0.21
C THR A 150 4.20 -11.42 -1.10
N PHE A 151 4.70 -12.39 -1.88
CA PHE A 151 4.03 -12.89 -3.10
C PHE A 151 2.57 -13.30 -2.87
N LYS A 152 2.25 -13.71 -1.63
CA LYS A 152 0.91 -14.06 -1.19
C LYS A 152 -0.14 -12.98 -1.46
N TYR A 153 0.23 -11.71 -1.58
CA TYR A 153 -0.73 -10.64 -1.85
C TYR A 153 -1.15 -10.53 -3.33
N ILE A 154 -0.45 -11.17 -4.27
CA ILE A 154 -0.76 -11.10 -5.71
C ILE A 154 -2.21 -11.55 -6.01
N PRO A 155 -2.69 -12.72 -5.54
CA PRO A 155 -4.08 -13.13 -5.73
C PRO A 155 -5.10 -12.14 -5.15
N LEU A 156 -4.79 -11.48 -4.04
CA LEU A 156 -5.71 -10.52 -3.41
C LEU A 156 -5.83 -9.23 -4.23
N PHE A 157 -4.70 -8.71 -4.75
CA PHE A 157 -4.71 -7.58 -5.69
C PHE A 157 -5.43 -7.95 -6.99
N PHE A 158 -5.19 -9.15 -7.54
CA PHE A 158 -5.92 -9.61 -8.72
C PHE A 158 -7.42 -9.75 -8.45
N GLY A 159 -7.80 -10.25 -7.27
CA GLY A 159 -9.18 -10.26 -6.81
C GLY A 159 -9.80 -8.86 -6.73
N ALA A 160 -9.09 -7.89 -6.13
CA ALA A 160 -9.52 -6.50 -6.09
C ALA A 160 -9.64 -5.86 -7.48
N PHE A 161 -8.93 -6.39 -8.47
CA PHE A 161 -9.00 -5.95 -9.85
C PHE A 161 -10.20 -6.52 -10.62
N ILE A 162 -10.52 -7.81 -10.47
CA ILE A 162 -11.57 -8.49 -11.25
C ILE A 162 -12.94 -8.54 -10.57
N LEU A 163 -12.98 -8.62 -9.24
CA LEU A 163 -14.20 -8.84 -8.50
C LEU A 163 -14.95 -7.54 -8.24
N THR A 164 -16.25 -7.67 -7.99
CA THR A 164 -17.06 -6.58 -7.45
C THR A 164 -16.56 -6.20 -6.06
N LYS A 165 -16.82 -4.97 -5.61
CA LYS A 165 -16.33 -4.50 -4.29
C LYS A 165 -16.78 -5.39 -3.14
N THR A 166 -18.03 -5.83 -3.14
CA THR A 166 -18.55 -6.74 -2.11
C THR A 166 -17.79 -8.06 -2.11
N SER A 167 -17.51 -8.63 -3.29
CA SER A 167 -16.78 -9.89 -3.43
C SER A 167 -15.30 -9.73 -3.05
N SER A 168 -14.68 -8.60 -3.42
CA SER A 168 -13.31 -8.27 -3.01
C SER A 168 -13.19 -8.06 -1.49
N PHE A 169 -14.18 -7.42 -0.87
CA PHE A 169 -14.27 -7.29 0.58
C PHE A 169 -14.31 -8.66 1.26
N ILE A 170 -15.19 -9.55 0.79
CA ILE A 170 -15.32 -10.91 1.34
C ILE A 170 -14.02 -11.69 1.16
N LEU A 171 -13.40 -11.64 -0.02
CA LEU A 171 -12.12 -12.29 -0.28
C LEU A 171 -11.05 -11.83 0.73
N CYS A 172 -10.85 -10.52 0.87
CA CYS A 172 -9.80 -9.99 1.74
C CYS A 172 -10.12 -10.21 3.23
N PHE A 173 -11.39 -10.14 3.62
CA PHE A 173 -11.84 -10.45 4.99
C PHE A 173 -11.61 -11.92 5.34
N MET A 174 -11.96 -12.84 4.42
CA MET A 174 -11.73 -14.27 4.61
C MET A 174 -10.24 -14.60 4.62
N ALA A 175 -9.45 -14.03 3.70
CA ALA A 175 -7.99 -14.20 3.69
C ALA A 175 -7.36 -13.73 5.01
N ALA A 176 -7.74 -12.54 5.49
CA ALA A 176 -7.26 -11.99 6.75
C ALA A 176 -7.64 -12.86 7.95
N SER A 177 -8.91 -13.28 8.04
CA SER A 177 -9.42 -14.02 9.19
C SER A 177 -8.86 -15.45 9.23
N LEU A 178 -8.80 -16.12 8.08
CA LEU A 178 -8.30 -17.49 7.98
C LEU A 178 -6.77 -17.57 7.98
N THR A 179 -6.05 -16.44 7.92
CA THR A 179 -4.59 -16.42 8.09
C THR A 179 -4.17 -16.99 9.44
N ILE A 180 -5.03 -16.97 10.46
CA ILE A 180 -4.78 -17.64 11.75
C ILE A 180 -4.48 -19.14 11.63
N LEU A 181 -4.90 -19.78 10.53
CA LEU A 181 -4.66 -21.20 10.26
C LEU A 181 -3.27 -21.49 9.67
N LEU A 182 -2.53 -20.45 9.28
CA LEU A 182 -1.17 -20.61 8.74
C LEU A 182 -0.15 -20.84 9.86
N PRO A 183 0.88 -21.66 9.61
CA PRO A 183 1.95 -21.87 10.58
C PRO A 183 2.75 -20.57 10.79
N GLY A 184 3.23 -20.35 12.02
CA GLY A 184 4.05 -19.19 12.37
C GLY A 184 3.27 -17.91 12.72
N VAL A 185 1.94 -17.97 12.81
CA VAL A 185 1.10 -16.82 13.17
C VAL A 185 1.05 -16.63 14.69
N PHE A 186 1.19 -15.39 15.14
CA PHE A 186 1.16 -15.03 16.57
C PHE A 186 -0.27 -15.05 17.11
N PHE A 187 -0.44 -15.60 18.33
CA PHE A 187 -1.76 -15.77 18.96
C PHE A 187 -2.27 -14.53 19.72
N SER A 188 -1.42 -13.54 20.02
CA SER A 188 -1.90 -12.29 20.63
C SER A 188 -2.79 -11.55 19.65
N PHE A 189 -4.04 -11.28 20.03
CA PHE A 189 -5.04 -10.67 19.13
C PHE A 189 -4.54 -9.39 18.46
N TRP A 190 -3.95 -8.46 19.21
CA TRP A 190 -3.49 -7.18 18.66
C TRP A 190 -2.27 -7.33 17.75
N GLN A 191 -1.36 -8.24 18.08
CA GLN A 191 -0.24 -8.57 17.21
C GLN A 191 -0.74 -9.22 15.92
N PHE A 192 -1.67 -10.18 16.04
CA PHE A 192 -2.33 -10.81 14.89
C PHE A 192 -3.02 -9.79 13.99
N PHE A 193 -3.74 -8.85 14.61
CA PHE A 193 -4.46 -7.80 13.91
C PHE A 193 -3.52 -6.93 13.06
N PHE A 194 -2.42 -6.45 13.63
CA PHE A 194 -1.50 -5.55 12.92
C PHE A 194 -0.51 -6.28 11.98
N ASP A 195 -0.04 -7.47 12.32
CA ASP A 195 0.90 -8.22 11.46
C ASP A 195 0.18 -8.85 10.26
N TYR A 196 -1.01 -9.42 10.47
CA TYR A 196 -1.65 -10.30 9.49
C TYR A 196 -3.03 -9.84 9.04
N TRP A 197 -3.93 -9.52 9.97
CA TRP A 197 -5.32 -9.29 9.62
C TRP A 197 -5.49 -8.00 8.80
N LEU A 198 -4.97 -6.87 9.33
CA LEU A 198 -5.07 -5.58 8.68
C LEU A 198 -4.27 -5.54 7.38
N THR A 199 -3.12 -6.23 7.33
CA THR A 199 -2.26 -6.25 6.13
C THR A 199 -2.92 -6.96 4.96
N ALA A 200 -3.57 -8.11 5.19
CA ALA A 200 -4.34 -8.81 4.16
C ALA A 200 -5.67 -8.11 3.84
N PHE A 201 -6.38 -7.62 4.86
CA PHE A 201 -7.70 -7.01 4.68
C PHE A 201 -7.64 -5.70 3.89
N CYS A 202 -6.64 -4.85 4.15
CA CYS A 202 -6.56 -3.53 3.53
C CYS A 202 -6.35 -3.56 2.00
N ILE A 203 -5.95 -4.70 1.42
CA ILE A 203 -5.83 -4.86 -0.04
C ILE A 203 -7.19 -4.67 -0.74
N PHE A 204 -8.31 -4.89 -0.04
CA PHE A 204 -9.65 -4.55 -0.54
C PHE A 204 -9.77 -3.09 -1.00
N ILE A 205 -9.03 -2.17 -0.37
CA ILE A 205 -9.04 -0.74 -0.72
C ILE A 205 -8.62 -0.51 -2.17
N SER A 206 -7.77 -1.38 -2.74
CA SER A 206 -7.37 -1.35 -4.15
C SER A 206 -8.57 -1.44 -5.10
N SER A 207 -9.66 -2.12 -4.71
CA SER A 207 -10.87 -2.27 -5.54
C SER A 207 -11.57 -0.94 -5.84
N PHE A 208 -11.31 0.11 -5.05
CA PHE A 208 -11.79 1.46 -5.34
C PHE A 208 -10.99 2.16 -6.43
N PHE A 209 -9.81 1.65 -6.77
CA PHE A 209 -8.84 2.22 -7.69
C PHE A 209 -8.50 1.28 -8.85
N ALA A 210 -9.32 0.24 -9.07
CA ALA A 210 -9.07 -0.76 -10.10
C ALA A 210 -8.90 -0.10 -11.48
N PRO A 211 -7.76 -0.30 -12.18
CA PRO A 211 -7.51 0.35 -13.46
C PRO A 211 -8.46 -0.15 -14.55
N ASN A 212 -8.79 0.76 -15.48
CA ASN A 212 -9.42 0.39 -16.73
C ASN A 212 -8.32 0.16 -17.77
N ILE A 213 -8.08 -1.10 -18.14
CA ILE A 213 -7.03 -1.48 -19.09
C ILE A 213 -7.24 -0.84 -20.47
N LYS A 214 -8.49 -0.52 -20.84
CA LYS A 214 -8.83 0.11 -22.12
C LYS A 214 -8.51 1.62 -22.19
N ALA A 215 -7.92 2.21 -21.15
CA ALA A 215 -7.54 3.63 -21.15
C ALA A 215 -6.48 3.91 -22.23
N LYS A 216 -6.78 4.83 -23.16
CA LYS A 216 -5.88 5.19 -24.28
C LYS A 216 -4.62 5.95 -23.83
N ASN A 217 -4.68 6.68 -22.72
CA ASN A 217 -3.55 7.47 -22.24
C ASN A 217 -2.70 6.66 -21.25
N TRP A 218 -1.50 6.29 -21.70
CA TRP A 218 -0.49 5.57 -20.94
C TRP A 218 -0.16 6.22 -19.58
N PHE A 219 -0.04 7.55 -19.52
CA PHE A 219 0.32 8.24 -18.28
C PHE A 219 -0.78 8.12 -17.22
N ILE A 220 -2.04 8.22 -17.63
CA ILE A 220 -3.18 7.99 -16.72
C ILE A 220 -3.18 6.54 -16.26
N LYS A 221 -2.97 5.60 -17.19
CA LYS A 221 -2.94 4.16 -16.89
C LYS A 221 -1.87 3.84 -15.84
N MET A 222 -0.66 4.37 -15.98
CA MET A 222 0.40 4.26 -14.98
C MET A 222 0.00 4.88 -13.64
N ALA A 223 -0.55 6.09 -13.65
CA ALA A 223 -0.91 6.79 -12.42
C ALA A 223 -2.01 6.05 -11.63
N ILE A 224 -2.94 5.39 -12.34
CA ILE A 224 -3.95 4.53 -11.71
C ILE A 224 -3.32 3.25 -11.16
N TRP A 225 -2.45 2.57 -11.92
CA TRP A 225 -1.70 1.39 -11.43
C TRP A 225 -0.90 1.71 -10.17
N PHE A 226 -0.20 2.84 -10.19
CA PHE A 226 0.52 3.34 -9.03
C PHE A 226 -0.41 3.54 -7.83
N SER A 227 -1.58 4.18 -8.03
CA SER A 227 -2.54 4.38 -6.93
C SER A 227 -3.14 3.07 -6.42
N PHE A 228 -3.42 2.13 -7.33
CA PHE A 228 -3.97 0.80 -7.04
C PHE A 228 -3.10 0.03 -6.05
N ILE A 229 -1.77 0.17 -6.15
CA ILE A 229 -0.80 -0.58 -5.33
C ILE A 229 -0.30 0.25 -4.14
N THR A 230 -0.02 1.54 -4.34
CA THR A 230 0.62 2.39 -3.32
C THR A 230 -0.27 2.66 -2.13
N ILE A 231 -1.56 2.93 -2.35
CA ILE A 231 -2.50 3.27 -1.27
C ILE A 231 -2.60 2.15 -0.22
N PRO A 232 -2.92 0.88 -0.58
CA PRO A 232 -2.95 -0.19 0.40
C PRO A 232 -1.56 -0.47 0.99
N MET A 233 -0.47 -0.38 0.21
CA MET A 233 0.89 -0.62 0.72
C MET A 233 1.33 0.36 1.81
N ILE A 234 0.89 1.62 1.74
CA ILE A 234 1.13 2.59 2.82
C ILE A 234 0.42 2.15 4.11
N ILE A 235 -0.81 1.63 4.03
CA ILE A 235 -1.54 1.12 5.18
C ILE A 235 -0.85 -0.11 5.77
N ILE A 236 -0.42 -1.05 4.90
CA ILE A 236 0.37 -2.23 5.30
C ILE A 236 1.63 -1.81 6.04
N TYR A 237 2.37 -0.84 5.51
CA TYR A 237 3.58 -0.33 6.12
C TYR A 237 3.34 0.21 7.53
N PHE A 238 2.38 1.11 7.72
CA PHE A 238 2.08 1.66 9.03
C PHE A 238 1.54 0.60 10.01
N SER A 239 0.81 -0.40 9.52
CA SER A 239 0.39 -1.55 10.30
C SER A 239 1.59 -2.33 10.84
N ARG A 240 2.54 -2.68 9.97
CA ARG A 240 3.77 -3.39 10.35
C ARG A 240 4.66 -2.58 11.28
N VAL A 241 4.79 -1.27 11.04
CA VAL A 241 5.54 -0.37 11.94
C VAL A 241 4.92 -0.37 13.33
N THR A 242 3.59 -0.25 13.42
CA THR A 242 2.85 -0.26 14.69
C THR A 242 3.07 -1.56 15.44
N SER A 243 2.95 -2.70 14.75
CA SER A 243 3.24 -4.00 15.34
C SER A 243 4.69 -4.12 15.81
N GLY A 244 5.64 -3.67 14.98
CA GLY A 244 7.06 -3.68 15.28
C GLY A 244 7.38 -2.93 16.58
N VAL A 245 6.80 -1.74 16.77
CA VAL A 245 6.98 -0.94 17.99
C VAL A 245 6.38 -1.62 19.21
N ILE A 246 5.15 -2.11 19.11
CA ILE A 246 4.38 -2.58 20.27
C ILE A 246 4.76 -4.00 20.70
N PHE A 247 5.07 -4.88 19.74
CA PHE A 247 5.17 -6.33 20.00
C PHE A 247 6.52 -6.94 19.74
N TRP A 248 7.30 -6.42 18.79
CA TRP A 248 8.60 -6.97 18.40
C TRP A 248 9.78 -6.29 19.11
N LEU A 249 9.65 -5.01 19.42
CA LEU A 249 10.72 -4.19 20.04
C LEU A 249 10.40 -3.82 21.48
N ASN A 250 9.40 -4.46 22.07
CA ASN A 250 8.96 -4.17 23.42
C ASN A 250 10.03 -4.65 24.43
N PRO A 251 10.67 -3.74 25.19
CA PRO A 251 11.70 -4.11 26.17
C PRO A 251 11.16 -4.98 27.32
N ASN A 252 9.84 -5.03 27.51
CA ASN A 252 9.21 -5.89 28.52
C ASN A 252 9.02 -7.34 28.05
N LYS A 253 9.35 -7.68 26.80
CA LYS A 253 9.41 -9.08 26.32
C LYS A 253 10.87 -9.54 26.36
N HIS A 254 11.14 -10.56 27.17
CA HIS A 254 12.48 -11.03 27.59
C HIS A 254 13.43 -11.58 26.49
N GLU A 255 13.11 -11.42 25.21
CA GLU A 255 13.98 -11.83 24.10
C GLU A 255 14.19 -10.64 23.16
N GLN A 256 14.94 -9.64 23.61
CA GLN A 256 15.48 -8.63 22.69
C GLN A 256 16.62 -9.28 21.90
N TRP A 257 16.40 -9.55 20.62
CA TRP A 257 17.45 -10.03 19.73
C TRP A 257 18.44 -8.87 19.48
N PRO A 258 19.68 -8.94 19.99
CA PRO A 258 20.55 -7.78 20.16
C PRO A 258 21.38 -7.49 18.90
N GLN A 259 20.80 -7.66 17.71
CA GLN A 259 21.53 -7.29 16.48
C GLN A 259 21.70 -5.76 16.37
N PHE A 260 20.94 -5.02 17.18
CA PHE A 260 20.78 -3.59 17.09
C PHE A 260 20.36 -3.02 18.46
N GLU A 261 21.31 -2.57 19.27
CA GLU A 261 21.02 -1.71 20.44
C GLU A 261 20.50 -0.35 19.96
N TRP A 262 19.18 -0.22 19.85
CA TRP A 262 18.54 1.05 19.51
C TRP A 262 17.91 1.63 20.76
N SER A 263 18.34 2.84 21.12
CA SER A 263 17.72 3.66 22.16
C SER A 263 16.28 4.06 21.82
N ASN A 264 15.88 3.95 20.55
CA ASN A 264 14.56 4.33 20.05
C ASN A 264 13.89 3.20 19.25
N THR A 265 12.96 2.50 19.90
CA THR A 265 12.15 1.40 19.32
C THR A 265 11.29 1.84 18.14
N VAL A 266 10.81 3.09 18.16
CA VAL A 266 10.04 3.67 17.05
C VAL A 266 10.93 3.81 15.82
N GLY A 267 12.09 4.43 15.97
CA GLY A 267 13.05 4.63 14.87
C GLY A 267 13.46 3.31 14.21
N TYR A 268 13.75 2.28 15.00
CA TYR A 268 14.07 0.96 14.49
C TYR A 268 12.92 0.37 13.67
N SER A 269 11.68 0.39 14.20
CA SER A 269 10.53 -0.21 13.53
C SER A 269 10.24 0.44 12.18
N PHE A 270 10.34 1.77 12.11
CA PHE A 270 10.18 2.51 10.85
C PHE A 270 11.20 2.05 9.81
N ILE A 271 12.47 1.95 10.16
CA ILE A 271 13.55 1.59 9.22
C ILE A 271 13.43 0.13 8.79
N TYR A 272 13.31 -0.77 9.74
CA TYR A 272 13.25 -2.20 9.48
C TYR A 272 12.05 -2.56 8.57
N ASN A 273 10.86 -2.05 8.90
CA ASN A 273 9.69 -2.30 8.08
C ASN A 273 9.73 -1.54 6.75
N SER A 274 10.46 -0.43 6.65
CA SER A 274 10.62 0.28 5.37
C SER A 274 11.33 -0.61 4.36
N VAL A 275 12.42 -1.26 4.76
CA VAL A 275 13.18 -2.17 3.89
C VAL A 275 12.26 -3.27 3.35
N ASN A 276 11.55 -3.97 4.23
CA ASN A 276 10.64 -5.05 3.83
C ASN A 276 9.51 -4.55 2.91
N THR A 277 8.87 -3.44 3.27
CA THR A 277 7.81 -2.84 2.44
C THR A 277 8.33 -2.36 1.09
N ILE A 278 9.56 -1.85 0.97
CA ILE A 278 10.12 -1.41 -0.30
C ILE A 278 10.31 -2.61 -1.26
N PHE A 279 10.86 -3.72 -0.77
CA PHE A 279 11.03 -4.91 -1.59
C PHE A 279 9.69 -5.49 -2.03
N ASP A 280 8.73 -5.58 -1.10
CA ASP A 280 7.34 -5.95 -1.42
C ASP A 280 6.74 -5.01 -2.46
N TYR A 281 6.90 -3.71 -2.28
CA TYR A 281 6.33 -2.68 -3.14
C TYR A 281 6.91 -2.75 -4.54
N ALA A 282 8.23 -2.87 -4.69
CA ALA A 282 8.89 -3.02 -5.99
C ALA A 282 8.42 -4.29 -6.71
N MET A 283 8.34 -5.41 -6.00
CA MET A 283 7.85 -6.67 -6.55
C MET A 283 6.39 -6.54 -7.00
N LEU A 284 5.50 -6.00 -6.16
CA LEU A 284 4.09 -5.83 -6.48
C LEU A 284 3.87 -4.83 -7.63
N MET A 285 4.63 -3.73 -7.69
CA MET A 285 4.57 -2.77 -8.79
C MET A 285 4.91 -3.39 -10.15
N ILE A 286 5.68 -4.47 -10.18
CA ILE A 286 6.00 -5.23 -11.42
C ILE A 286 4.96 -6.33 -11.65
N CYS A 287 4.74 -7.18 -10.66
CA CYS A 287 3.94 -8.40 -10.79
C CYS A 287 2.44 -8.10 -10.95
N ILE A 288 1.90 -7.10 -10.26
CA ILE A 288 0.46 -6.82 -10.27
C ILE A 288 -0.02 -6.33 -11.64
N PRO A 289 0.58 -5.29 -12.27
CA PRO A 289 0.17 -4.88 -13.61
C PRO A 289 0.34 -6.03 -14.61
N LEU A 290 1.46 -6.75 -14.58
CA LEU A 290 1.71 -7.86 -15.48
C LEU A 290 0.63 -8.95 -15.36
N THR A 291 0.31 -9.36 -14.14
CA THR A 291 -0.70 -10.40 -13.87
C THR A 291 -2.09 -9.95 -14.31
N CYS A 292 -2.49 -8.74 -13.92
CA CYS A 292 -3.83 -8.22 -14.20
C CYS A 292 -4.04 -7.94 -15.70
N GLU A 293 -3.01 -7.47 -16.40
CA GLU A 293 -3.08 -7.24 -17.85
C GLU A 293 -3.09 -8.54 -18.62
N SER A 294 -2.22 -9.50 -18.26
CA SER A 294 -2.17 -10.82 -18.91
C SER A 294 -3.47 -11.61 -18.73
N LEU A 295 -4.10 -11.50 -17.56
CA LEU A 295 -5.33 -12.21 -17.22
C LEU A 295 -6.60 -11.34 -17.39
N TRP A 296 -6.50 -10.19 -18.06
CA TRP A 296 -7.64 -9.30 -18.30
C TRP A 296 -8.82 -10.00 -18.98
N VAL A 297 -8.54 -10.96 -19.86
CA VAL A 297 -9.55 -11.75 -20.58
C VAL A 297 -10.55 -12.41 -19.62
N ILE A 298 -10.11 -12.79 -18.41
CA ILE A 298 -10.98 -13.35 -17.37
C ILE A 298 -11.98 -12.29 -16.89
N LYS A 299 -11.51 -11.07 -16.61
CA LYS A 299 -12.37 -9.95 -16.20
C LYS A 299 -13.41 -9.64 -17.26
N GLU A 300 -13.00 -9.57 -18.52
CA GLU A 300 -13.87 -9.23 -19.64
C GLU A 300 -14.96 -10.28 -19.88
N ARG A 301 -14.60 -11.57 -19.86
CA ARG A 301 -15.57 -12.65 -20.13
C ARG A 301 -16.58 -12.86 -19.00
N TYR A 302 -16.17 -12.68 -17.74
CA TYR A 302 -16.97 -13.16 -16.61
C TYR A 302 -17.48 -12.06 -15.64
N PHE A 303 -16.92 -10.85 -15.68
CA PHE A 303 -17.18 -9.83 -14.66
C PHE A 303 -17.67 -8.47 -15.21
N ILE A 304 -17.28 -8.07 -16.43
CA ILE A 304 -17.68 -6.76 -16.99
C ILE A 304 -19.20 -6.67 -17.28
N ASN A 305 -19.84 -7.77 -17.71
CA ASN A 305 -21.28 -7.79 -18.01
C ASN A 305 -22.19 -7.68 -16.77
N LYS A 306 -21.63 -7.68 -15.55
CA LYS A 306 -22.38 -7.59 -14.29
C LYS A 306 -22.52 -6.16 -13.74
N GLU A 307 -21.73 -5.20 -14.23
CA GLU A 307 -21.72 -3.82 -13.70
C GLU A 307 -22.65 -2.85 -14.44
N ILE A 308 -23.24 -3.26 -15.56
CA ILE A 308 -24.27 -2.48 -16.27
C ILE A 308 -25.61 -2.83 -15.62
N PRO A 309 -26.27 -1.90 -14.91
CA PRO A 309 -27.66 -2.10 -14.55
C PRO A 309 -28.44 -2.14 -15.87
N THR A 310 -29.04 -3.28 -16.19
CA THR A 310 -30.24 -3.27 -17.02
C THR A 310 -31.25 -2.36 -16.33
N GLU A 311 -31.76 -1.42 -17.10
CA GLU A 311 -32.60 -0.26 -16.77
C GLU A 311 -33.59 -0.45 -15.62
#